data_AF-A0A7V9MB48-F1
#
_entry.id   AF-A0A7V9MB48-F1
#
_cell.length_a   1.000
_cell.length_b   1.000
_cell.length_c   1.000
_cell.angle_alpha   90.00
_cell.angle_beta   90.00
_cell.angle_gamma   90.00
#
_symmetry.space_group_name_H-M   'P 1'
#
loop_
_entity.id
_entity.type
_entity.pdbx_description
1 polymer ?
#
loop_
_entity_poly.entity_id
_entity_poly.type
_entity_poly.pdbx_seq_one_letter_code
_entity_poly.pdbx_strand_id
1 'polypeptide(L)'
;YRSALARAGATRELAQSIVSDQVRQVRIARRFAVPLPSGPEIADFRRSASSKRARLVEARPAAPWLGRQRRGVAIEGNAPGQVFNIPAGRTVQVQTGTGTYAIRALGATGPLGTFPLDQARSGIGATLMRSARDQRFDRWLMNKQVSAHSSTTCRADWLPAVGTLELTDSLPFLALPG
;
A
#
# COMPACT_ATOMS: atom_id res chain seq x y z
N TYR A 1 -6.29 -5.63 19.14
CA TYR A 1 -5.32 -4.54 18.92
C TYR A 1 -4.44 -4.29 20.14
N ARG A 2 -4.99 -3.93 21.32
CA ARG A 2 -4.20 -3.71 22.55
C ARG A 2 -3.34 -4.91 22.98
N SER A 3 -3.87 -6.13 22.89
CA SER A 3 -3.12 -7.36 23.18
C SER A 3 -2.02 -7.69 22.16
N ALA A 4 -2.10 -7.17 20.93
CA ALA A 4 -1.05 -7.32 19.93
C ALA A 4 0.08 -6.31 20.17
N LEU A 5 -0.27 -5.08 20.56
CA LEU A 5 0.68 -4.06 20.98
C LEU A 5 1.50 -4.51 22.21
N ALA A 6 0.81 -5.00 23.25
CA ALA A 6 1.47 -5.51 24.45
C ALA A 6 2.43 -6.68 24.16
N ARG A 7 2.02 -7.63 23.29
CA ARG A 7 2.88 -8.75 22.86
C ARG A 7 4.12 -8.29 22.08
N ALA A 8 4.01 -7.17 21.36
CA ALA A 8 5.11 -6.58 20.61
C ALA A 8 5.92 -5.55 21.42
N GLY A 9 5.64 -5.38 22.72
CA GLY A 9 6.30 -4.37 23.56
C GLY A 9 6.01 -2.93 23.14
N ALA A 10 4.96 -2.69 22.35
CA ALA A 10 4.63 -1.37 21.80
C ALA A 10 3.56 -0.67 22.64
N THR A 11 3.73 0.65 22.85
CA THR A 11 2.71 1.49 23.50
C THR A 11 1.68 1.99 22.50
N ARG A 12 0.57 2.54 23.00
CA ARG A 12 -0.46 3.16 22.14
C ARG A 12 0.10 4.40 21.44
N GLU A 13 0.90 5.17 22.14
CA GLU A 13 1.54 6.40 21.66
C GLU A 13 2.51 6.07 20.52
N LEU A 14 3.32 5.02 20.66
CA LEU A 14 4.19 4.52 19.60
C LEU A 14 3.36 4.08 18.38
N ALA A 15 2.26 3.35 18.60
CA ALA A 15 1.39 2.91 17.51
C ALA A 15 0.77 4.10 16.75
N GLN A 16 0.33 5.13 17.46
CA GLN A 16 -0.22 6.35 16.85
C GLN A 16 0.84 7.13 16.07
N SER A 17 2.08 7.19 16.58
CA SER A 17 3.21 7.80 15.88
C SER A 17 3.50 7.08 14.55
N ILE A 18 3.58 5.74 14.57
CA ILE A 18 3.80 4.92 13.37
C ILE A 18 2.70 5.15 12.34
N VAL A 19 1.43 5.10 12.75
CA VAL A 19 0.30 5.33 11.85
C VAL A 19 0.34 6.75 11.27
N SER A 20 0.68 7.76 12.08
CA SER A 20 0.79 9.15 11.62
C SER A 20 1.90 9.32 10.59
N ASP A 21 3.02 8.64 10.77
CA ASP A 21 4.12 8.63 9.82
C ASP A 21 3.72 7.96 8.49
N GLN A 22 3.03 6.82 8.55
CA GLN A 22 2.52 6.18 7.34
C GLN A 22 1.54 7.07 6.57
N VAL A 23 0.62 7.77 7.25
CA VAL A 23 -0.26 8.76 6.61
C VAL A 23 0.57 9.86 5.93
N ARG A 24 1.65 10.30 6.57
CA ARG A 24 2.56 11.32 6.02
C ARG A 24 3.30 10.80 4.78
N GLN A 25 3.89 9.61 4.82
CA GLN A 25 4.55 8.96 3.69
C GLN A 25 3.59 8.83 2.50
N VAL A 26 2.39 8.30 2.71
CA VAL A 26 1.37 8.16 1.67
C VAL A 26 1.02 9.52 1.04
N ARG A 27 0.88 10.57 1.84
CA ARG A 27 0.57 11.93 1.36
C ARG A 27 1.71 12.54 0.52
N ILE A 28 2.97 12.28 0.88
CA ILE A 28 4.14 12.73 0.11
C ILE A 28 4.25 11.91 -1.18
N ALA A 29 4.21 10.57 -1.06
CA ALA A 29 4.37 9.64 -2.17
C ALA A 29 3.35 9.89 -3.29
N ARG A 30 2.09 10.20 -2.94
CA ARG A 30 1.03 10.56 -3.91
C ARG A 30 1.37 11.75 -4.81
N ARG A 31 2.29 12.63 -4.40
CA ARG A 31 2.70 13.81 -5.18
C ARG A 31 3.76 13.48 -6.23
N PHE A 32 4.38 12.31 -6.16
CA PHE A 32 5.36 11.90 -7.17
C PHE A 32 4.66 11.53 -8.47
N ALA A 33 5.13 12.15 -9.56
CA ALA A 33 4.87 11.69 -10.91
C ALA A 33 5.67 10.40 -11.17
N VAL A 34 4.97 9.38 -11.62
CA VAL A 34 5.54 8.09 -12.04
C VAL A 34 4.96 7.74 -13.41
N PRO A 35 5.74 7.07 -14.28
CA PRO A 35 5.25 6.65 -15.59
C PRO A 35 4.08 5.67 -15.44
N LEU A 36 3.19 5.68 -16.43
CA LEU A 36 2.13 4.69 -16.53
C LEU A 36 2.74 3.33 -16.93
N PRO A 37 2.31 2.22 -16.31
CA PRO A 37 2.76 0.89 -16.70
C PRO A 37 2.34 0.53 -18.13
N SER A 38 3.27 -0.04 -18.88
CA SER A 38 3.06 -0.59 -20.21
C SER A 38 2.26 -1.90 -20.18
N GLY A 39 1.71 -2.28 -21.34
CA GLY A 39 1.02 -3.57 -21.50
C GLY A 39 1.88 -4.79 -21.11
N PRO A 40 3.15 -4.88 -21.56
CA PRO A 40 4.07 -5.93 -21.14
C PRO A 40 4.30 -5.98 -19.62
N GLU A 41 4.57 -4.84 -18.96
CA GLU A 41 4.78 -4.81 -17.49
C GLU A 41 3.55 -5.31 -16.72
N ILE A 42 2.34 -4.98 -17.20
CA ILE A 42 1.10 -5.47 -16.62
C ILE A 42 0.96 -7.00 -16.78
N ALA A 43 1.31 -7.53 -17.96
CA ALA A 43 1.28 -8.96 -18.23
C ALA A 43 2.33 -9.72 -17.40
N ASP A 44 3.54 -9.17 -17.30
CA ASP A 44 4.64 -9.71 -16.50
C ASP A 44 4.28 -9.76 -15.02
N PHE A 45 3.69 -8.69 -14.49
CA PHE A 45 3.21 -8.67 -13.11
C PHE A 45 2.15 -9.74 -12.86
N ARG A 46 1.17 -9.91 -13.76
CA ARG A 46 0.15 -10.98 -13.61
C ARG A 46 0.79 -12.36 -13.56
N ARG A 47 1.81 -12.62 -14.40
CA ARG A 47 2.51 -13.92 -14.43
C ARG A 47 3.29 -14.16 -13.14
N SER A 48 4.13 -13.21 -12.75
CA SER A 48 5.00 -13.35 -11.57
C SER A 48 4.22 -13.33 -10.26
N ALA A 49 3.13 -12.57 -10.18
CA ALA A 49 2.25 -12.48 -9.02
C ALA A 49 0.98 -13.34 -9.14
N SER A 50 1.01 -14.39 -9.96
CA SER A 50 -0.17 -15.21 -10.28
C SER A 50 -0.83 -15.84 -9.06
N SER A 51 -0.06 -16.17 -8.02
CA SER A 51 -0.54 -16.76 -6.76
C SER A 51 -1.08 -15.74 -5.75
N LYS A 52 -0.86 -14.43 -5.95
CA LYS A 52 -1.34 -13.41 -5.02
C LYS A 52 -2.85 -13.46 -4.88
N ARG A 53 -3.36 -13.26 -3.66
CA ARG A 53 -4.81 -13.19 -3.46
C ARG A 53 -5.38 -12.00 -4.21
N ALA A 54 -6.48 -12.26 -4.91
CA ALA A 54 -7.15 -11.31 -5.76
C ALA A 54 -8.66 -11.50 -5.68
N ARG A 55 -9.41 -10.42 -5.94
CA ARG A 55 -10.87 -10.47 -5.89
C ARG A 55 -11.50 -9.44 -6.79
N LEU A 56 -12.49 -9.85 -7.57
CA LEU A 56 -13.31 -8.92 -8.34
C LEU A 56 -14.29 -8.17 -7.41
N VAL A 57 -14.22 -6.84 -7.42
CA VAL A 57 -15.02 -5.97 -6.56
C VAL A 57 -15.53 -4.74 -7.29
N GLU A 58 -16.54 -4.11 -6.69
CA GLU A 58 -16.96 -2.76 -7.00
C GLU A 58 -16.75 -1.86 -5.77
N ALA A 59 -16.13 -0.69 -5.94
CA ALA A 59 -15.86 0.28 -4.88
C ALA A 59 -16.48 1.64 -5.20
N ARG A 60 -17.10 2.26 -4.19
CA ARG A 60 -17.67 3.61 -4.27
C ARG A 60 -17.15 4.46 -3.09
N PRO A 61 -16.52 5.63 -3.33
CA PRO A 61 -16.13 6.16 -4.63
C PRO A 61 -15.07 5.28 -5.33
N ALA A 62 -14.70 5.63 -6.57
CA ALA A 62 -13.72 4.85 -7.32
C ALA A 62 -12.37 4.84 -6.58
N ALA A 63 -11.91 3.64 -6.20
CA ALA A 63 -10.78 3.51 -5.32
C ALA A 63 -9.43 3.65 -6.05
N PRO A 64 -8.43 4.35 -5.47
CA PRO A 64 -7.10 4.46 -6.07
C PRO A 64 -6.42 3.11 -6.32
N TRP A 65 -6.61 2.15 -5.41
CA TRP A 65 -6.07 0.78 -5.52
C TRP A 65 -6.77 -0.07 -6.60
N LEU A 66 -7.87 0.40 -7.20
CA LEU A 66 -8.48 -0.14 -8.43
C LEU A 66 -8.11 0.65 -9.69
N GLY A 67 -7.12 1.54 -9.62
CA GLY A 67 -6.77 2.40 -10.75
C GLY A 67 -7.82 3.47 -11.00
N ARG A 68 -8.49 3.95 -9.94
CA ARG A 68 -9.60 4.92 -9.98
C ARG A 68 -10.78 4.44 -10.84
N GLN A 69 -10.94 3.12 -10.96
CA GLN A 69 -12.14 2.52 -11.52
C GLN A 69 -13.11 2.14 -10.42
N ARG A 70 -14.42 2.20 -10.70
CA ARG A 70 -15.45 1.73 -9.76
C ARG A 70 -15.48 0.21 -9.67
N ARG A 71 -15.01 -0.51 -10.68
CA ARG A 71 -14.99 -1.97 -10.74
C ARG A 71 -13.62 -2.45 -11.19
N GLY A 72 -13.12 -3.52 -10.59
CA GLY A 72 -11.85 -4.12 -10.96
C GLY A 72 -11.42 -5.22 -10.00
N VAL A 73 -10.28 -5.85 -10.30
CA VAL A 73 -9.68 -6.85 -9.42
C VAL A 73 -8.84 -6.15 -8.34
N ALA A 74 -9.28 -6.29 -7.09
CA ALA A 74 -8.49 -5.97 -5.91
C ALA A 74 -7.33 -6.96 -5.77
N ILE A 75 -6.12 -6.49 -5.49
CA ILE A 75 -4.91 -7.32 -5.40
C ILE A 75 -4.30 -7.17 -4.01
N GLU A 76 -3.92 -8.29 -3.42
CA GLU A 76 -3.25 -8.35 -2.12
C GLU A 76 -1.95 -7.53 -2.09
N GLY A 77 -1.73 -6.85 -0.97
CA GLY A 77 -0.63 -5.90 -0.77
C GLY A 77 -0.91 -4.48 -1.29
N ASN A 78 -1.96 -4.27 -2.10
CA ASN A 78 -2.38 -2.94 -2.53
C ASN A 78 -3.80 -2.60 -2.09
N ALA A 79 -4.74 -3.53 -2.17
CA ALA A 79 -6.11 -3.35 -1.69
C ALA A 79 -6.22 -3.64 -0.18
N PRO A 80 -7.21 -3.05 0.52
CA PRO A 80 -7.42 -3.33 1.93
C PRO A 80 -7.69 -4.81 2.23
N GLY A 81 -7.01 -5.38 3.23
CA GLY A 81 -7.12 -6.80 3.56
C GLY A 81 -8.57 -7.27 3.84
N GLN A 82 -9.41 -6.38 4.40
CA GLN A 82 -10.82 -6.65 4.66
C GLN A 82 -11.58 -7.07 3.39
N VAL A 83 -11.19 -6.55 2.22
CA VAL A 83 -11.84 -6.82 0.93
C VAL A 83 -11.89 -8.31 0.61
N PHE A 84 -10.86 -9.06 1.01
CA PHE A 84 -10.73 -10.49 0.68
C PHE A 84 -11.57 -11.39 1.58
N ASN A 85 -12.15 -10.84 2.65
CA ASN A 85 -12.94 -11.59 3.65
C ASN A 85 -14.43 -11.22 3.63
N ILE A 86 -14.85 -10.24 2.83
CA ILE A 86 -16.27 -9.87 2.67
C ILE A 86 -17.05 -11.08 2.08
N PRO A 87 -18.22 -11.47 2.58
CA PRO A 87 -19.01 -12.51 1.90
C PRO A 87 -19.39 -12.08 0.48
N ALA A 88 -19.34 -12.99 -0.51
CA ALA A 88 -19.70 -12.65 -1.89
C ALA A 88 -21.15 -12.09 -1.97
N GLY A 89 -21.35 -11.07 -2.80
CA GLY A 89 -22.63 -10.36 -2.93
C GLY A 89 -22.91 -9.31 -1.85
N ARG A 90 -22.13 -9.27 -0.76
CA ARG A 90 -22.30 -8.25 0.29
C ARG A 90 -21.53 -6.97 -0.03
N THR A 91 -22.08 -5.87 0.48
CA THR A 91 -21.45 -4.55 0.49
C THR A 91 -21.04 -4.21 1.92
N VAL A 92 -19.79 -3.78 2.11
CA VAL A 92 -19.24 -3.38 3.42
C VAL A 92 -18.55 -2.03 3.28
N GLN A 93 -18.68 -1.18 4.31
CA GLN A 93 -17.92 0.05 4.43
C GLN A 93 -16.53 -0.27 4.98
N VAL A 94 -15.49 0.14 4.24
CA VAL A 94 -14.09 -0.09 4.59
C VAL A 94 -13.38 1.25 4.71
N GLN A 95 -12.81 1.50 5.89
CA GLN A 95 -11.94 2.64 6.13
C GLN A 95 -10.50 2.28 5.76
N THR A 96 -9.84 3.16 5.03
CA THR A 96 -8.50 2.97 4.46
C THR A 96 -7.64 4.22 4.68
N GLY A 97 -6.34 4.13 4.41
CA GLY A 97 -5.45 5.30 4.45
C GLY A 97 -5.77 6.34 3.37
N THR A 98 -6.52 5.97 2.32
CA THR A 98 -6.95 6.90 1.26
C THR A 98 -8.35 7.48 1.45
N GLY A 99 -9.14 6.97 2.38
CA GLY A 99 -10.52 7.40 2.64
C GLY A 99 -11.45 6.24 2.98
N THR A 100 -12.75 6.49 2.95
CA THR A 100 -13.79 5.49 3.21
C THR A 100 -14.43 5.03 1.90
N TYR A 101 -14.61 3.72 1.74
CA TYR A 101 -15.16 3.11 0.53
C TYR A 101 -16.26 2.10 0.85
N ALA A 102 -17.39 2.20 0.16
CA ALA A 102 -18.38 1.14 0.09
C ALA A 102 -17.93 0.09 -0.94
N ILE A 103 -17.62 -1.12 -0.48
CA ILE A 103 -17.04 -2.18 -1.31
C ILE A 103 -18.03 -3.33 -1.41
N ARG A 104 -18.43 -3.65 -2.64
CA ARG A 104 -19.25 -4.81 -2.97
C ARG A 104 -18.38 -5.92 -3.53
N ALA A 105 -18.42 -7.08 -2.89
CA ALA A 105 -17.72 -8.27 -3.37
C ALA A 105 -18.49 -8.94 -4.50
N LEU A 106 -17.93 -9.01 -5.71
CA LEU A 106 -18.62 -9.55 -6.90
C LEU A 106 -18.41 -11.06 -7.08
N GLY A 107 -17.42 -11.63 -6.42
CA GLY A 107 -17.11 -13.06 -6.50
C GLY A 107 -16.30 -13.53 -5.29
N ALA A 108 -15.86 -14.79 -5.35
CA ALA A 108 -14.95 -15.37 -4.37
C ALA A 108 -13.54 -14.76 -4.50
N THR A 109 -12.77 -14.86 -3.42
CA THR A 109 -11.33 -14.57 -3.44
C THR A 109 -10.61 -15.75 -4.10
N GLY A 110 -9.66 -15.46 -4.99
CA GLY A 110 -8.87 -16.48 -5.69
C GLY A 110 -7.48 -15.95 -6.05
N PRO A 111 -6.62 -16.77 -6.66
CA PRO A 111 -5.31 -16.33 -7.14
C PRO A 111 -5.45 -15.34 -8.31
N LEU A 112 -4.58 -14.33 -8.42
CA LEU A 112 -4.60 -13.32 -9.48
C LEU A 112 -4.58 -13.95 -10.89
N GLY A 113 -3.89 -15.08 -11.05
CA GLY A 113 -3.78 -15.80 -12.31
C GLY A 113 -5.13 -16.23 -12.90
N THR A 114 -6.14 -16.51 -12.07
CA THR A 114 -7.46 -16.98 -12.54
C THR A 114 -8.36 -15.87 -13.06
N PHE A 115 -8.01 -14.61 -12.82
CA PHE A 115 -8.80 -13.48 -13.32
C PHE A 115 -8.35 -13.09 -14.73
N PRO A 116 -9.30 -12.77 -15.65
CA PRO A 116 -8.98 -12.23 -16.96
C PRO A 116 -8.14 -10.95 -16.87
N LEU A 117 -7.17 -10.79 -17.78
CA LEU A 117 -6.22 -9.67 -17.74
C LEU A 117 -6.92 -8.31 -17.91
N ASP A 118 -7.96 -8.24 -18.74
CA ASP A 118 -8.79 -7.06 -18.95
C ASP A 118 -9.42 -6.56 -17.65
N GLN A 119 -9.93 -7.48 -16.81
CA GLN A 119 -10.53 -7.14 -15.51
C GLN A 119 -9.46 -6.74 -14.47
N ALA A 120 -8.27 -7.35 -14.55
CA ALA A 120 -7.18 -7.10 -13.62
C ALA A 120 -6.32 -5.88 -13.99
N ARG A 121 -6.39 -5.41 -15.23
CA ARG A 121 -5.48 -4.39 -15.80
C ARG A 121 -5.38 -3.12 -14.94
N SER A 122 -6.51 -2.58 -14.50
CA SER A 122 -6.55 -1.35 -13.69
C SER A 122 -5.97 -1.56 -12.28
N GLY A 123 -6.28 -2.70 -11.65
CA GLY A 123 -5.74 -3.06 -10.34
C GLY A 123 -4.23 -3.34 -10.37
N ILE A 124 -3.76 -4.03 -11.41
CA ILE A 124 -2.33 -4.26 -11.64
C ILE A 124 -1.62 -2.93 -11.89
N GLY A 125 -2.16 -2.08 -12.77
CA GLY A 125 -1.60 -0.77 -13.06
C GLY A 125 -1.52 0.11 -11.80
N ALA A 126 -2.54 0.09 -10.95
CA ALA A 126 -2.52 0.79 -9.67
C ALA A 126 -1.42 0.27 -8.73
N THR A 127 -1.25 -1.05 -8.67
CA THR A 127 -0.24 -1.71 -7.84
C THR A 127 1.18 -1.34 -8.30
N LEU A 128 1.44 -1.38 -9.61
CA LEU A 128 2.73 -1.00 -10.20
C LEU A 128 3.03 0.48 -9.97
N MET A 129 2.05 1.37 -10.21
CA MET A 129 2.21 2.80 -9.94
C MET A 129 2.43 3.09 -8.45
N ARG A 130 1.81 2.32 -7.55
CA ARG A 130 2.02 2.47 -6.11
C ARG A 130 3.47 2.11 -5.75
N SER A 131 3.93 0.94 -6.19
CA SER A 131 5.31 0.49 -5.99
C SER A 131 6.33 1.49 -6.55
N ALA A 132 6.09 2.04 -7.74
CA ALA A 132 6.97 3.07 -8.33
C ALA A 132 7.02 4.37 -7.50
N ARG A 133 5.90 4.76 -6.86
CA ARG A 133 5.85 5.93 -5.97
C ARG A 133 6.57 5.66 -4.66
N ASP A 134 6.44 4.46 -4.11
CA ASP A 134 7.14 4.05 -2.88
C ASP A 134 8.65 4.07 -3.12
N GLN A 135 9.15 3.45 -4.20
CA GLN A 135 10.57 3.52 -4.57
C GLN A 135 11.07 4.96 -4.80
N ARG A 136 10.21 5.84 -5.31
CA ARG A 136 10.57 7.26 -5.50
C ARG A 136 10.58 8.02 -4.17
N PHE A 137 9.70 7.67 -3.23
CA PHE A 137 9.74 8.18 -1.87
C PHE A 137 11.01 7.77 -1.16
N ASP A 138 11.43 6.51 -1.23
CA ASP A 138 12.64 6.01 -0.57
C ASP A 138 13.88 6.77 -1.04
N ARG A 139 14.03 6.93 -2.37
CA ARG A 139 15.12 7.74 -2.95
C ARG A 139 15.06 9.20 -2.52
N TRP A 140 13.86 9.79 -2.48
CA TRP A 140 13.69 11.16 -2.00
C TRP A 140 14.06 11.30 -0.53
N LEU A 141 13.67 10.35 0.32
CA LEU A 141 13.96 10.35 1.75
C LEU A 141 15.46 10.19 2.00
N MET A 142 16.13 9.27 1.32
CA MET A 142 17.58 9.13 1.41
C MET A 142 18.30 10.42 0.99
N ASN A 143 17.89 11.06 -0.10
CA ASN A 143 18.50 12.34 -0.51
C ASN A 143 18.30 13.45 0.53
N LYS A 144 17.15 13.47 1.21
CA LYS A 144 16.89 14.41 2.32
C LYS A 144 17.77 14.11 3.53
N GLN A 145 17.95 12.84 3.89
CA GLN A 145 18.84 12.41 4.97
C GLN A 145 20.30 12.77 4.67
N VAL A 146 20.79 12.48 3.46
CA VAL A 146 22.16 12.86 3.02
C VAL A 146 22.36 14.37 3.09
N SER A 147 21.40 15.15 2.58
CA SER A 147 21.47 16.61 2.63
C SER A 147 21.46 17.16 4.05
N ALA A 148 20.62 16.61 4.94
CA ALA A 148 20.61 17.00 6.35
C ALA A 148 21.94 16.64 7.04
N HIS A 149 22.44 15.43 6.83
CA HIS A 149 23.73 15.00 7.38
C HIS A 149 24.87 15.92 6.93
N SER A 150 24.87 16.36 5.67
CA SER A 150 25.90 17.26 5.16
C SER A 150 25.88 18.67 5.79
N SER A 151 24.76 19.10 6.38
CA SER A 151 24.59 20.46 6.93
C SER A 151 24.47 20.53 8.45
N THR A 152 24.32 19.39 9.15
CA THR A 152 24.12 19.36 10.61
C THR A 152 25.23 18.64 11.39
N THR A 153 26.29 18.14 10.75
CA THR A 153 27.38 17.46 11.48
C THR A 153 28.32 18.45 12.17
N CYS A 154 28.32 18.44 13.51
CA CYS A 154 29.46 18.92 14.29
C CYS A 154 30.56 17.84 14.35
N ARG A 155 31.78 18.25 14.69
CA ARG A 155 33.02 17.43 14.65
C ARG A 155 32.97 16.12 15.45
N ALA A 156 31.98 15.94 16.34
CA ALA A 156 31.83 14.78 17.22
C ALA A 156 30.45 14.11 17.16
N ASP A 157 29.59 14.46 16.19
CA ASP A 157 28.26 13.87 16.09
C ASP A 157 28.34 12.47 15.47
N TRP A 158 27.88 11.47 16.23
CA TRP A 158 27.65 10.13 15.72
C TRP A 158 26.20 10.01 15.26
N LEU A 159 25.97 10.27 13.97
CA LEU A 159 24.66 10.09 13.35
C LEU A 159 24.47 8.64 12.89
N PRO A 160 23.24 8.09 12.97
CA PRO A 160 22.95 6.77 12.44
C PRO A 160 23.19 6.71 10.93
N ALA A 161 23.46 5.52 10.39
CA ALA A 161 23.63 5.35 8.95
C ALA A 161 22.36 5.80 8.18
N VAL A 162 22.55 6.42 7.01
CA VAL A 162 21.46 6.79 6.09
C VAL A 162 20.73 5.52 5.66
N GLY A 163 19.41 5.54 5.75
CA GLY A 163 18.59 4.38 5.43
C GLY A 163 17.11 4.61 5.69
N THR A 164 16.29 3.78 5.07
CA THR A 164 14.85 3.68 5.33
C THR A 164 14.64 2.72 6.49
N LEU A 165 14.01 3.18 7.58
CA LEU A 165 13.52 2.32 8.64
C LEU A 165 12.00 2.21 8.51
N GLU A 166 11.52 1.07 8.02
CA GLU A 166 10.09 0.79 7.92
C GLU A 166 9.61 0.13 9.23
N LEU A 167 9.06 0.95 10.14
CA LEU A 167 8.61 0.49 11.47
C LEU A 167 7.48 -0.56 11.39
N THR A 168 6.81 -0.66 10.24
CA THR A 168 5.79 -1.69 10.00
C THR A 168 6.34 -3.05 9.62
N ASP A 169 7.64 -3.19 9.32
CA ASP A 169 8.26 -4.52 9.19
C ASP A 169 8.21 -5.28 10.53
N SER A 170 8.39 -4.54 11.63
CA SER A 170 8.31 -5.08 13.00
C SER A 170 6.88 -5.11 13.56
N LEU A 171 5.99 -4.25 13.04
CA LEU A 171 4.61 -4.09 13.51
C LEU A 171 3.61 -4.12 12.34
N PRO A 172 3.50 -5.23 11.58
CA PRO A 172 2.76 -5.28 10.31
C PRO A 172 1.26 -5.06 10.48
N PHE A 173 0.71 -5.31 11.68
CA PHE A 173 -0.69 -5.04 11.98
C PHE A 173 -1.03 -3.54 12.07
N LEU A 174 -0.03 -2.66 12.15
CA LEU A 174 -0.17 -1.21 12.10
C LEU A 174 -0.13 -0.64 10.67
N ALA A 175 0.21 -1.46 9.67
CA ALA A 175 0.29 -1.02 8.29
C ALA A 175 -1.07 -0.51 7.79
N LEU A 176 -1.07 0.67 7.18
CA LEU A 176 -2.26 1.25 6.58
C LEU A 176 -2.69 0.44 5.36
N PRO A 177 -3.91 -0.14 5.38
CA PRO A 177 -4.45 -0.80 4.23
C PRO A 177 -4.97 0.24 3.23
N GLY A 178 -4.59 0.13 1.95
CA GLY A 178 -5.19 0.89 0.83
C GLY A 178 -4.96 2.40 0.85
#